data_AF-A0A7W9UHM8-F1
#
_entry.id   AF-A0A7W9UHM8-F1
#
_cell.length_a   1.000
_cell.length_b   1.000
_cell.length_c   1.000
_cell.angle_alpha   90.00
_cell.angle_beta   90.00
_cell.angle_gamma   90.00
#
_symmetry.space_group_name_H-M   'P 1'
#
loop_
_entity.id
_entity.type
_entity.pdbx_description
1 polymer ?
#
loop_
_entity_poly.entity_id
_entity_poly.type
_entity_poly.pdbx_seq_one_letter_code
_entity_poly.pdbx_strand_id
1 'polypeptide(L)'
;MVELRDLVSGRVVHIVRPDEAELPGSLLTDAEDLVFRWAGLGTHAQADSEIASVDTDAMLLALSWLCALWAVVCETRLGKSAGNIIRDLDYRGGWRTINTAEEASLWRSLTQRVRLGALAALTEDPRAVESYQRACTDPPEIGPALLRHTLIHLDAFSQDMQRHDLPAQGLAAAVVAHTEPLNEPRRRLCFRPSQPL
;
A
#
# COMPACT_ATOMS: atom_id res chain seq x y z
N MET A 1 -16.49 -4.90 7.42
CA MET A 1 -15.35 -5.72 7.89
C MET A 1 -15.45 -7.10 7.26
N VAL A 2 -14.32 -7.68 6.84
CA VAL A 2 -14.21 -9.05 6.30
C VAL A 2 -13.15 -9.83 7.09
N GLU A 3 -13.42 -11.10 7.38
CA GLU A 3 -12.41 -12.03 7.92
C GLU A 3 -11.63 -12.65 6.76
N LEU A 4 -10.31 -12.58 6.81
CA LEU A 4 -9.43 -13.30 5.90
C LEU A 4 -8.67 -14.37 6.68
N ARG A 5 -8.75 -15.60 6.20
CA ARG A 5 -8.08 -16.77 6.77
C ARG A 5 -7.09 -17.32 5.76
N ASP A 6 -5.83 -17.45 6.16
CA ASP A 6 -4.84 -18.17 5.38
C ASP A 6 -4.99 -19.67 5.60
N LEU A 7 -5.29 -20.41 4.53
CA LEU A 7 -5.57 -21.85 4.61
C LEU A 7 -4.33 -22.69 4.93
N VAL A 8 -3.13 -22.15 4.70
CA VAL A 8 -1.87 -22.86 4.95
C VAL A 8 -1.44 -22.72 6.42
N SER A 9 -1.40 -21.50 6.94
CA SER A 9 -1.01 -21.24 8.34
C SER A 9 -2.16 -21.37 9.33
N GLY A 10 -3.41 -21.31 8.87
CA GLY A 10 -4.61 -21.25 9.71
C GLY A 10 -4.82 -19.89 10.41
N ARG A 11 -3.93 -18.91 10.21
CA ARG A 11 -4.03 -17.58 10.83
C ARG A 11 -5.14 -16.76 10.19
N VAL A 12 -5.69 -15.86 11.00
CA VAL A 12 -6.84 -15.04 10.65
C VAL A 12 -6.54 -13.58 10.92
N VAL A 13 -6.97 -12.72 10.00
CA VAL A 13 -6.96 -11.26 10.14
C VAL A 13 -8.33 -10.70 9.78
N HIS A 14 -8.66 -9.55 10.35
CA HIS A 14 -9.88 -8.83 10.02
C HIS A 14 -9.50 -7.57 9.26
N ILE A 15 -10.10 -7.37 8.10
CA ILE A 15 -9.88 -6.22 7.24
C ILE A 15 -11.11 -5.34 7.30
N VAL A 16 -10.89 -4.04 7.47
CA VAL A 16 -11.95 -3.04 7.52
C VAL A 16 -11.77 -2.11 6.32
N ARG A 17 -12.85 -1.85 5.60
CA ARG A 17 -12.84 -0.86 4.53
C ARG A 17 -12.83 0.53 5.16
N PRO A 18 -12.02 1.47 4.63
CA PRO A 18 -12.06 2.88 5.03
C PRO A 18 -13.45 3.50 4.89
N ASP A 19 -13.63 4.67 5.51
CA ASP A 19 -14.81 5.51 5.29
C ASP A 19 -14.87 5.94 3.81
N GLU A 20 -16.06 5.87 3.21
CA GLU A 20 -16.26 6.15 1.78
C GLU A 20 -15.97 7.62 1.42
N ALA A 21 -16.20 8.55 2.35
CA ALA A 21 -15.93 9.97 2.14
C ALA A 21 -14.43 10.28 2.19
N GLU A 22 -13.62 9.43 2.83
CA GLU A 22 -12.17 9.61 2.94
C GLU A 22 -11.40 8.84 1.88
N LEU A 23 -11.81 7.61 1.59
CA LEU A 23 -11.15 6.76 0.60
C LEU A 23 -12.19 5.90 -0.13
N PRO A 24 -12.77 6.41 -1.24
CA PRO A 24 -13.81 5.73 -1.99
C PRO A 24 -13.38 4.34 -2.45
N GLY A 25 -14.32 3.39 -2.46
CA GLY A 25 -14.03 2.03 -2.92
C GLY A 25 -13.56 1.96 -4.37
N SER A 26 -14.09 2.83 -5.23
CA SER A 26 -13.63 2.95 -6.63
C SER A 26 -12.17 3.38 -6.72
N LEU A 27 -11.74 4.33 -5.87
CA LEU A 27 -10.35 4.78 -5.85
C LEU A 27 -9.41 3.66 -5.39
N LEU A 28 -9.84 2.82 -4.44
CA LEU A 28 -9.08 1.64 -4.02
C LEU A 28 -8.89 0.63 -5.15
N THR A 29 -9.95 0.37 -5.93
CA THR A 29 -9.87 -0.53 -7.10
C THR A 29 -9.02 0.08 -8.22
N ASP A 30 -9.15 1.38 -8.46
CA ASP A 30 -8.38 2.09 -9.48
C ASP A 30 -6.88 2.13 -9.13
N ALA A 31 -6.55 2.32 -7.85
CA ALA A 31 -5.18 2.27 -7.35
C ALA A 31 -4.56 0.86 -7.50
N GLU A 32 -5.31 -0.20 -7.18
CA GLU A 32 -4.88 -1.58 -7.38
C GLU A 32 -4.64 -1.87 -8.88
N ASP A 33 -5.59 -1.50 -9.74
CA ASP A 33 -5.45 -1.65 -11.20
C ASP A 33 -4.25 -0.88 -11.76
N LEU A 34 -4.03 0.36 -11.30
CA LEU A 34 -2.88 1.16 -11.69
C LEU A 34 -1.56 0.47 -11.36
N VAL A 35 -1.42 -0.19 -10.19
CA VAL A 35 -0.19 -0.91 -9.84
C VAL A 35 0.13 -1.99 -10.88
N PHE A 36 -0.85 -2.81 -11.26
CA PHE A 36 -0.63 -3.90 -12.20
C PHE A 36 -0.43 -3.40 -13.63
N ARG A 37 -1.17 -2.36 -14.06
CA ARG A 37 -0.94 -1.74 -15.37
C ARG A 37 0.41 -1.05 -15.46
N TRP A 38 0.86 -0.39 -14.40
CA TRP A 38 2.16 0.27 -14.36
C TRP A 38 3.30 -0.75 -14.35
N ALA A 39 3.16 -1.88 -13.66
CA ALA A 39 4.15 -2.96 -13.67
C ALA A 39 4.19 -3.75 -15.00
N GLY A 40 3.08 -3.79 -15.74
CA GLY A 40 2.96 -4.56 -16.98
C GLY A 40 3.75 -3.96 -18.15
N LEU A 41 4.64 -4.73 -18.77
CA LEU A 41 5.49 -4.27 -19.89
C LEU A 41 4.71 -3.67 -21.07
N GLY A 42 3.53 -4.19 -21.38
CA GLY A 42 2.69 -3.71 -22.48
C GLY A 42 1.82 -2.49 -22.13
N THR A 43 1.65 -2.19 -20.84
CA THR A 43 0.74 -1.16 -20.33
C THR A 43 1.49 -0.04 -19.59
N HIS A 44 2.78 -0.25 -19.27
CA HIS A 44 3.60 0.64 -18.45
C HIS A 44 3.62 2.07 -18.98
N ALA A 45 3.94 2.27 -20.26
CA ALA A 45 4.07 3.63 -20.82
C ALA A 45 2.75 4.42 -20.76
N GLN A 46 1.63 3.75 -21.00
CA GLN A 46 0.31 4.36 -20.88
C GLN A 46 0.02 4.71 -19.42
N ALA A 47 0.19 3.75 -18.50
CA ALA A 47 -0.06 3.94 -17.08
C ALA A 47 0.84 5.04 -16.47
N ASP A 48 2.11 5.13 -16.88
CA ASP A 48 3.02 6.19 -16.40
C ASP A 48 2.59 7.58 -16.88
N SER A 49 2.05 7.69 -18.10
CA SER A 49 1.52 8.96 -18.62
C SER A 49 0.28 9.44 -17.87
N GLU A 50 -0.55 8.50 -17.38
CA GLU A 50 -1.76 8.80 -16.61
C GLU A 50 -1.43 9.42 -15.24
N ILE A 51 -0.25 9.14 -14.67
CA ILE A 51 0.19 9.68 -13.36
C ILE A 51 0.14 11.22 -13.33
N ALA A 52 0.38 11.90 -14.45
CA ALA A 52 0.33 13.35 -14.49
C ALA A 52 -1.10 13.92 -14.34
N SER A 53 -2.11 13.09 -14.53
CA SER A 53 -3.53 13.49 -14.55
C SER A 53 -4.31 13.06 -13.30
N VAL A 54 -3.73 12.23 -12.43
CA VAL A 54 -4.41 11.77 -11.22
C VAL A 54 -4.31 12.79 -10.09
N ASP A 55 -5.31 12.79 -9.21
CA ASP A 55 -5.19 13.43 -7.90
C ASP A 55 -4.11 12.67 -7.12
N THR A 56 -2.94 13.30 -7.01
CA THR A 56 -1.74 12.68 -6.44
C THR A 56 -1.92 12.38 -4.96
N ASP A 57 -2.60 13.24 -4.22
CA ASP A 57 -2.78 13.07 -2.77
C ASP A 57 -3.75 11.92 -2.49
N ALA A 58 -4.89 11.92 -3.20
CA ALA A 58 -5.87 10.84 -3.08
C ALA A 58 -5.27 9.48 -3.50
N MET A 59 -4.50 9.45 -4.60
CA MET A 59 -3.85 8.23 -5.07
C MET A 59 -2.77 7.73 -4.10
N LEU A 60 -1.96 8.62 -3.52
CA LEU A 60 -0.95 8.23 -2.51
C LEU A 60 -1.57 7.65 -1.25
N LEU A 61 -2.72 8.17 -0.81
CA LEU A 61 -3.49 7.60 0.29
C LEU A 61 -4.02 6.19 -0.06
N ALA A 62 -4.54 6.01 -1.27
CA ALA A 62 -5.04 4.73 -1.76
C ALA A 62 -3.92 3.67 -1.85
N LEU A 63 -2.77 4.03 -2.42
CA LEU A 63 -1.60 3.16 -2.53
C LEU A 63 -0.99 2.83 -1.16
N SER A 64 -1.01 3.79 -0.21
CA SER A 64 -0.59 3.55 1.17
C SER A 64 -1.49 2.54 1.88
N TRP A 65 -2.81 2.64 1.68
CA TRP A 65 -3.76 1.67 2.19
C TRP A 65 -3.57 0.29 1.57
N LEU A 66 -3.34 0.22 0.25
CA LEU A 66 -3.04 -1.03 -0.45
C LEU A 66 -1.78 -1.71 0.10
N CYS A 67 -0.73 -0.92 0.36
CA CYS A 67 0.50 -1.41 1.00
C CYS A 67 0.23 -2.01 2.39
N ALA A 68 -0.60 -1.33 3.21
CA ALA A 68 -0.99 -1.83 4.53
C ALA A 68 -1.82 -3.12 4.42
N LEU A 69 -2.78 -3.18 3.50
CA LEU A 69 -3.59 -4.37 3.22
C LEU A 69 -2.69 -5.57 2.88
N TRP A 70 -1.76 -5.40 1.96
CA TRP A 70 -0.85 -6.47 1.53
C TRP A 70 0.06 -6.95 2.65
N ALA A 71 0.57 -6.04 3.49
CA ALA A 71 1.35 -6.40 4.67
C ALA A 71 0.57 -7.26 5.67
N VAL A 72 -0.73 -7.01 5.80
CA VAL A 72 -1.62 -7.78 6.69
C VAL A 72 -1.91 -9.15 6.13
N VAL A 73 -2.16 -9.24 4.82
CA VAL A 73 -2.29 -10.53 4.15
C VAL A 73 -1.01 -11.34 4.29
N CYS A 74 0.17 -10.73 4.09
CA CYS A 74 1.45 -11.38 4.36
C CYS A 74 1.63 -11.79 5.82
N GLU A 75 1.17 -11.00 6.80
CA GLU A 75 1.26 -11.35 8.23
C GLU A 75 0.62 -12.71 8.51
N THR A 76 -0.52 -13.01 7.88
CA THR A 76 -1.17 -14.32 8.03
C THR A 76 -0.25 -15.46 7.62
N ARG A 77 0.36 -15.38 6.44
CA ARG A 77 1.24 -16.43 5.90
C ARG A 77 2.57 -16.51 6.64
N LEU A 78 3.21 -15.36 6.84
CA LEU A 78 4.61 -15.28 7.30
C LEU A 78 4.74 -15.31 8.83
N GLY A 79 3.68 -14.98 9.57
CA GLY A 79 3.72 -14.86 11.03
C GLY A 79 4.57 -13.68 11.54
N LYS A 80 4.95 -12.77 10.64
CA LYS A 80 5.66 -11.54 10.92
C LYS A 80 4.65 -10.40 10.92
N SER A 81 4.65 -9.56 11.96
CA SER A 81 3.70 -8.44 12.06
C SER A 81 3.77 -7.53 10.83
N ALA A 82 2.62 -7.05 10.34
CA ALA A 82 2.50 -6.16 9.19
C ALA A 82 3.40 -4.91 9.34
N GLY A 83 3.49 -4.32 10.53
CA GLY A 83 4.39 -3.20 10.78
C GLY A 83 5.87 -3.52 10.55
N ASN A 84 6.32 -4.74 10.85
CA ASN A 84 7.68 -5.18 10.55
C ASN A 84 7.87 -5.54 9.07
N ILE A 85 6.83 -6.04 8.40
CA ILE A 85 6.85 -6.24 6.94
C ILE A 85 7.02 -4.89 6.24
N ILE A 86 6.23 -3.87 6.64
CA ILE A 86 6.30 -2.52 6.10
C ILE A 86 7.67 -1.88 6.35
N ARG A 87 8.23 -1.97 7.56
CA ARG A 87 9.56 -1.41 7.87
C ARG A 87 10.67 -2.01 7.02
N ASP A 88 10.51 -3.26 6.61
CA ASP A 88 11.50 -3.99 5.82
C ASP A 88 11.27 -3.85 4.30
N LEU A 89 10.21 -3.15 3.86
CA LEU A 89 9.97 -2.87 2.44
C LEU A 89 11.17 -2.16 1.83
N ASP A 90 11.89 -2.85 0.97
CA ASP A 90 12.98 -2.29 0.19
C ASP A 90 12.93 -2.89 -1.21
N TYR A 91 13.11 -2.05 -2.21
CA TYR A 91 13.09 -2.48 -3.60
C TYR A 91 14.53 -2.69 -4.09
N ARG A 92 14.77 -3.86 -4.67
CA ARG A 92 16.09 -4.30 -5.17
C ARG A 92 16.08 -4.71 -6.66
N GLY A 93 14.99 -4.42 -7.37
CA GLY A 93 14.84 -4.78 -8.78
C GLY A 93 15.39 -3.75 -9.77
N GLY A 94 15.09 -3.95 -11.06
CA GLY A 94 15.64 -3.16 -12.16
C GLY A 94 15.17 -1.70 -12.27
N TRP A 95 14.08 -1.32 -11.59
CA TRP A 95 13.63 0.09 -11.54
C TRP A 95 14.54 0.97 -10.66
N ARG A 96 15.41 0.37 -9.86
CA ARG A 96 16.36 1.08 -8.99
C ARG A 96 17.65 1.33 -9.75
N THR A 97 17.73 2.49 -10.38
CA THR A 97 18.96 2.98 -11.01
C THR A 97 19.56 4.08 -10.13
N ILE A 98 20.73 3.81 -9.56
CA ILE A 98 21.45 4.76 -8.69
C ILE A 98 22.86 4.90 -9.26
N ASN A 99 23.12 6.06 -9.86
CA ASN A 99 24.40 6.46 -10.43
C ASN A 99 25.12 7.47 -9.54
N THR A 100 24.39 8.20 -8.69
CA THR A 100 24.94 9.24 -7.82
C THR A 100 24.57 9.07 -6.35
N ALA A 101 25.34 9.70 -5.46
CA ALA A 101 25.03 9.73 -4.02
C ALA A 101 23.72 10.49 -3.72
N GLU A 102 23.39 11.49 -4.54
CA GLU A 102 22.16 12.27 -4.44
C GLU A 102 20.94 11.41 -4.78
N GLU A 103 20.99 10.64 -5.88
CA GLU A 103 19.97 9.66 -6.24
C GLU A 103 19.79 8.60 -5.14
N ALA A 104 20.89 8.13 -4.54
CA ALA A 104 20.81 7.20 -3.41
C ALA A 104 20.12 7.81 -2.18
N SER A 105 20.33 9.11 -1.94
CA SER A 105 19.69 9.85 -0.86
C SER A 105 18.20 10.04 -1.13
N LEU A 106 17.85 10.48 -2.33
CA LEU A 106 16.46 10.64 -2.76
C LEU A 106 15.70 9.31 -2.68
N TRP A 107 16.29 8.22 -3.18
CA TRP A 107 15.71 6.88 -3.10
C TRP A 107 15.38 6.45 -1.67
N ARG A 108 16.33 6.66 -0.73
CA ARG A 108 16.11 6.36 0.69
C ARG A 108 15.02 7.23 1.29
N SER A 109 15.01 8.53 0.95
CA SER A 109 13.98 9.48 1.39
C SER A 109 12.59 9.03 0.93
N LEU A 110 12.42 8.75 -0.36
CA LEU A 110 11.16 8.28 -0.93
C LEU A 110 10.72 6.93 -0.34
N THR A 111 11.64 5.99 -0.18
CA THR A 111 11.34 4.69 0.47
C THR A 111 10.83 4.90 1.90
N GLN A 112 11.45 5.80 2.66
CA GLN A 112 10.98 6.10 4.01
C GLN A 112 9.58 6.71 4.02
N ARG A 113 9.25 7.54 3.03
CA ARG A 113 7.89 8.13 2.88
C ARG A 113 6.85 7.07 2.53
N VAL A 114 7.18 6.11 1.65
CA VAL A 114 6.30 4.95 1.36
C VAL A 114 6.01 4.16 2.62
N ARG A 115 7.05 3.83 3.40
CA ARG A 115 6.89 3.11 4.68
C ARG A 115 6.05 3.89 5.68
N LEU A 116 6.26 5.22 5.77
CA LEU A 116 5.49 6.09 6.64
C LEU A 116 4.01 6.11 6.23
N GLY A 117 3.70 6.20 4.94
CA GLY A 117 2.32 6.15 4.42
C GLY A 117 1.63 4.83 4.75
N ALA A 118 2.31 3.71 4.48
CA ALA A 118 1.79 2.39 4.82
C ALA A 118 1.60 2.20 6.34
N LEU A 119 2.50 2.70 7.18
CA LEU A 119 2.32 2.68 8.64
C LEU A 119 1.20 3.60 9.11
N ALA A 120 1.03 4.77 8.50
CA ALA A 120 -0.06 5.69 8.80
C ALA A 120 -1.41 5.03 8.46
N ALA A 121 -1.51 4.38 7.30
CA ALA A 121 -2.68 3.61 6.91
C ALA A 121 -2.93 2.41 7.85
N LEU A 122 -1.88 1.67 8.21
CA LEU A 122 -1.98 0.52 9.12
C LEU A 122 -2.44 0.92 10.53
N THR A 123 -1.91 2.02 11.07
CA THR A 123 -2.13 2.36 12.49
C THR A 123 -3.26 3.35 12.71
N GLU A 124 -3.57 4.16 11.69
CA GLU A 124 -4.42 5.35 11.78
C GLU A 124 -4.03 6.28 12.94
N ASP A 125 -2.76 6.26 13.37
CA ASP A 125 -2.26 7.21 14.35
C ASP A 125 -2.32 8.61 13.74
N PRO A 126 -3.09 9.57 14.33
CA PRO A 126 -3.21 10.92 13.80
C PRO A 126 -1.85 11.59 13.58
N ARG A 127 -0.86 11.28 14.43
CA ARG A 127 0.50 11.83 14.30
C ARG A 127 1.23 11.25 13.08
N ALA A 128 1.04 9.96 12.79
CA ALA A 128 1.61 9.32 11.62
C ALA A 128 0.94 9.82 10.34
N VAL A 129 -0.38 9.98 10.36
CA VAL A 129 -1.17 10.55 9.24
C VAL A 129 -0.72 11.98 8.94
N GLU A 130 -0.63 12.84 9.95
CA GLU A 130 -0.19 14.23 9.78
C GLU A 130 1.27 14.29 9.28
N SER A 131 2.15 13.43 9.81
CA SER A 131 3.53 13.33 9.35
C SER A 131 3.63 12.87 7.90
N TYR A 132 2.78 11.92 7.49
CA TYR A 132 2.72 11.46 6.11
C TYR A 132 2.21 12.54 5.16
N GLN A 133 1.14 13.25 5.53
CA GLN A 133 0.61 14.37 4.75
C GLN A 133 1.70 15.43 4.49
N ARG A 134 2.44 15.83 5.53
CA ARG A 134 3.58 16.74 5.37
C ARG A 134 4.67 16.16 4.46
N ALA A 135 4.94 14.87 4.58
CA ALA A 135 5.89 14.18 3.73
C ALA A 135 5.40 13.95 2.28
N CYS A 136 4.13 14.16 1.97
CA CYS A 136 3.63 14.14 0.59
C CYS A 136 3.74 15.50 -0.08
N THR A 137 3.82 16.59 0.68
CA THR A 137 3.76 17.97 0.16
C THR A 137 5.07 18.74 0.24
N ASP A 138 6.10 18.22 0.90
CA ASP A 138 7.40 18.90 1.07
C ASP A 138 8.58 18.06 0.53
N PRO A 139 9.28 18.48 -0.53
CA PRO A 139 9.04 19.70 -1.31
C PRO A 139 7.77 19.62 -2.19
N PRO A 140 7.22 20.74 -2.68
CA PRO A 140 5.95 20.79 -3.43
C PRO A 140 5.87 19.83 -4.64
N GLU A 141 7.00 19.58 -5.29
CA GLU A 141 7.12 18.72 -6.46
C GLU A 141 7.31 17.22 -6.15
N ILE A 142 7.31 16.82 -4.87
CA ILE A 142 7.63 15.44 -4.49
C ILE A 142 6.52 14.45 -4.84
N GLY A 143 5.27 14.88 -4.91
CA GLY A 143 4.09 14.03 -5.08
C GLY A 143 4.22 13.03 -6.24
N PRO A 144 4.43 13.48 -7.49
CA PRO A 144 4.56 12.58 -8.64
C PRO A 144 5.77 11.63 -8.55
N ALA A 145 6.88 12.06 -7.95
CA ALA A 145 8.04 11.20 -7.73
C ALA A 145 7.74 10.14 -6.67
N LEU A 146 7.07 10.52 -5.59
CA LEU A 146 6.64 9.61 -4.53
C LEU A 146 5.59 8.62 -5.03
N LEU A 147 4.67 9.03 -5.91
CA LEU A 147 3.67 8.14 -6.50
C LEU A 147 4.34 7.05 -7.33
N ARG A 148 5.21 7.41 -8.28
CA ARG A 148 6.00 6.43 -9.04
C ARG A 148 6.82 5.51 -8.14
N HIS A 149 7.47 6.08 -7.12
CA HIS A 149 8.25 5.31 -6.17
C HIS A 149 7.39 4.32 -5.36
N THR A 150 6.16 4.71 -5.02
CA THR A 150 5.21 3.85 -4.33
C THR A 150 4.78 2.68 -5.25
N LEU A 151 4.54 2.95 -6.54
CA LEU A 151 4.23 1.90 -7.54
C LEU A 151 5.38 0.90 -7.68
N ILE A 152 6.64 1.36 -7.69
CA ILE A 152 7.82 0.48 -7.70
C ILE A 152 7.83 -0.46 -6.49
N HIS A 153 7.56 0.06 -5.29
CA HIS A 153 7.53 -0.76 -4.07
C HIS A 153 6.36 -1.73 -4.07
N LEU A 154 5.19 -1.32 -4.56
CA LEU A 154 4.03 -2.21 -4.66
C LEU A 154 4.25 -3.30 -5.72
N ASP A 155 4.89 -3.02 -6.86
CA ASP A 155 5.30 -4.06 -7.80
C ASP A 155 6.18 -5.11 -7.12
N ALA A 156 7.28 -4.72 -6.45
CA ALA A 156 8.11 -5.70 -5.73
C ALA A 156 7.36 -6.42 -4.62
N PHE A 157 6.49 -5.72 -3.88
CA PHE A 157 5.73 -6.33 -2.82
C PHE A 157 4.76 -7.39 -3.37
N SER A 158 4.13 -7.13 -4.52
CA SER A 158 3.28 -8.11 -5.20
C SER A 158 4.08 -9.35 -5.64
N GLN A 159 5.32 -9.17 -6.09
CA GLN A 159 6.21 -10.28 -6.42
C GLN A 159 6.64 -11.07 -5.18
N ASP A 160 6.90 -10.40 -4.05
CA ASP A 160 7.18 -11.06 -2.77
C ASP A 160 5.97 -11.85 -2.27
N MET A 161 4.76 -11.31 -2.39
CA MET A 161 3.52 -12.04 -2.10
C MET A 161 3.41 -13.29 -2.97
N GLN A 162 3.66 -13.17 -4.28
CA GLN A 162 3.62 -14.29 -5.21
C GLN A 162 4.66 -15.37 -4.86
N ARG A 163 5.85 -15.01 -4.38
CA ARG A 163 6.87 -15.96 -3.88
C ARG A 163 6.41 -16.75 -2.66
N HIS A 164 5.37 -16.28 -1.98
CA HIS A 164 4.74 -16.92 -0.83
C HIS A 164 3.34 -17.49 -1.13
N ASP A 165 3.01 -17.66 -2.42
CA ASP A 165 1.72 -18.16 -2.90
C ASP A 165 0.52 -17.31 -2.44
N LEU A 166 0.72 -15.99 -2.32
CA LEU A 166 -0.32 -15.02 -2.03
C LEU A 166 -0.59 -14.18 -3.29
N PRO A 167 -1.79 -14.27 -3.90
CA PRO A 167 -2.13 -13.40 -5.01
C PRO A 167 -2.39 -11.97 -4.49
N ALA A 168 -1.63 -11.00 -4.98
CA ALA A 168 -1.82 -9.58 -4.62
C ALA A 168 -3.00 -8.94 -5.37
N GLN A 169 -3.22 -9.36 -6.63
CA GLN A 169 -4.23 -8.77 -7.51
C GLN A 169 -5.65 -9.15 -7.08
N GLY A 170 -6.53 -8.15 -7.02
CA GLY A 170 -7.95 -8.31 -6.70
C GLY A 170 -8.24 -8.32 -5.19
N LEU A 171 -7.24 -8.08 -4.33
CA LEU A 171 -7.45 -8.01 -2.89
C LEU A 171 -8.25 -6.76 -2.51
N ALA A 172 -7.94 -5.60 -3.11
CA ALA A 172 -8.71 -4.38 -2.86
C ALA A 172 -10.14 -4.54 -3.38
N ALA A 173 -10.30 -5.07 -4.60
CA ALA A 173 -11.62 -5.36 -5.17
C ALA A 173 -12.44 -6.33 -4.30
N ALA A 174 -11.83 -7.38 -3.77
CA ALA A 174 -12.49 -8.32 -2.87
C ALA A 174 -12.94 -7.64 -1.56
N VAL A 175 -12.09 -6.79 -0.96
CA VAL A 175 -12.48 -6.03 0.24
C VAL A 175 -13.66 -5.13 -0.07
N VAL A 176 -13.64 -4.39 -1.18
CA VAL A 176 -14.73 -3.50 -1.59
C VAL A 176 -16.03 -4.27 -1.84
N ALA A 177 -15.96 -5.44 -2.50
CA ALA A 177 -17.13 -6.24 -2.84
C ALA A 177 -17.75 -6.97 -1.63
N HIS A 178 -16.95 -7.28 -0.61
CA HIS A 178 -17.38 -8.08 0.55
C HIS A 178 -17.48 -7.28 1.85
N THR A 179 -17.36 -5.95 1.80
CA THR A 179 -17.52 -5.10 2.97
C THR A 179 -18.30 -3.82 2.67
N GLU A 180 -19.18 -3.46 3.60
CA GLU A 180 -19.76 -2.13 3.67
C GLU A 180 -18.72 -1.12 4.19
N PRO A 181 -18.69 0.12 3.67
CA PRO A 181 -17.90 1.20 4.26
C PRO A 181 -18.37 1.49 5.69
N LEU A 182 -17.45 1.93 6.55
CA LEU A 182 -17.82 2.37 7.89
C LEU A 182 -18.64 3.68 7.81
N ASN A 183 -19.73 3.77 8.60
CA ASN A 183 -20.57 4.98 8.72
C ASN A 183 -20.22 5.83 9.97
N GLU A 184 -19.09 5.54 10.62
CA GLU A 184 -18.59 6.25 11.81
C GLU A 184 -17.16 6.76 11.53
N PRO A 185 -16.73 7.88 12.14
CA PRO A 185 -15.36 8.39 11.99
C PRO A 185 -14.34 7.29 12.27
N ARG A 186 -13.32 7.22 11.39
CA ARG A 186 -12.24 6.21 11.35
C ARG A 186 -12.02 5.49 12.69
N ARG A 187 -12.50 4.25 12.76
CA ARG A 187 -11.93 3.27 13.69
C ARG A 187 -10.89 2.52 12.90
N ARG A 188 -9.65 2.47 13.43
CA ARG A 188 -8.49 1.69 12.97
C ARG A 188 -8.90 0.60 11.98
N LEU A 189 -8.15 0.40 10.89
CA LEU A 189 -8.01 -0.95 10.32
C LEU A 189 -7.90 -1.95 11.50
N CYS A 190 -9.01 -2.64 11.80
CA CYS A 190 -9.17 -3.32 13.08
C CYS A 190 -8.43 -4.65 12.99
N PHE A 191 -7.12 -4.57 13.14
CA PHE A 191 -6.28 -5.73 13.36
C PHE A 191 -6.57 -6.27 14.75
N ARG A 192 -7.31 -7.38 14.80
CA ARG A 192 -7.23 -8.30 15.93
C ARG A 192 -6.28 -9.40 15.52
N PRO A 193 -5.06 -9.48 16.11
CA PRO A 193 -4.22 -10.64 15.90
C PRO A 193 -5.02 -11.89 16.25
N SER A 194 -4.88 -12.95 15.45
CA SER A 194 -5.46 -14.25 15.74
C SER A 194 -5.15 -14.61 17.19
N GLN A 195 -6.19 -14.84 18.01
CA GLN A 195 -6.00 -15.38 19.34
C GLN A 195 -5.10 -16.62 19.23
N PRO A 196 -4.10 -16.81 20.12
CA PRO A 196 -3.48 -18.12 20.22
C PRO A 196 -4.58 -19.12 20.59
N LEU A 197 -4.64 -20.24 19.85
CA LEU A 197 -5.45 -21.40 20.19
C LEU A 197 -5.11 -21.90 21.60
#